data_AF-A0A5K1BSR7-F1
#
_entry.id   AF-A0A5K1BSR7-F1
#
_cell.length_a   1.000
_cell.length_b   1.000
_cell.length_c   1.000
_cell.angle_alpha   90.00
_cell.angle_beta   90.00
_cell.angle_gamma   90.00
#
_symmetry.space_group_name_H-M   'P 1'
#
loop_
_entity.id
_entity.type
_entity.pdbx_description
1 polymer ?
#
loop_
_entity_poly.entity_id
_entity_poly.type
_entity_poly.pdbx_seq_one_letter_code
_entity_poly.pdbx_strand_id
1 'polypeptide(L)'
;ENINFEWPDVPFPLVEVLILNFSSSSYCLPPFLNCMENLKVLIIANHNIAAAVLNGLLPSGSLKSLRAVRLEKISLPISCTLMEPFNGVQKLSMILCKVDEVLEI
;
A
#
# COMPACT_ATOMS: atom_id res chain seq x y z
N GLU A 1 -17.37 -13.04 -11.87
CA GLU A 1 -16.40 -12.75 -12.96
C GLU A 1 -15.27 -11.93 -12.37
N ASN A 2 -14.04 -12.48 -12.35
CA ASN A 2 -12.87 -11.72 -11.91
C ASN A 2 -12.44 -10.83 -13.07
N ILE A 3 -12.81 -9.55 -13.01
CA ILE A 3 -12.29 -8.56 -13.95
C ILE A 3 -10.82 -8.36 -13.56
N ASN A 4 -9.93 -9.09 -14.23
CA ASN A 4 -8.50 -8.86 -14.09
C ASN A 4 -8.25 -7.49 -14.75
N PHE A 5 -8.10 -6.44 -13.92
CA PHE A 5 -7.57 -5.18 -14.40
C PHE A 5 -6.11 -5.45 -14.78
N GLU A 6 -5.89 -5.86 -16.04
CA GLU A 6 -4.57 -5.91 -16.64
C GLU A 6 -4.08 -4.46 -16.74
N TRP A 7 -3.46 -3.99 -15.66
CA TRP A 7 -2.62 -2.82 -15.72
C TRP A 7 -1.55 -3.11 -16.77
N PRO A 8 -1.41 -2.29 -17.82
CA PRO A 8 -0.40 -2.54 -18.81
C PRO A 8 0.97 -2.46 -18.11
N ASP A 9 1.90 -3.32 -18.51
CA ASP A 9 3.31 -3.34 -18.05
C ASP A 9 4.05 -2.07 -18.55
N VAL A 10 3.57 -0.92 -18.13
CA VAL A 10 4.15 0.37 -18.42
C VAL A 10 5.01 0.72 -17.21
N PRO A 11 6.34 0.74 -17.36
CA PRO A 11 7.19 1.23 -16.29
C PRO A 11 6.87 2.72 -16.09
N PHE A 12 6.74 3.12 -14.82
CA PHE A 12 6.56 4.52 -14.43
C PHE A 12 7.82 5.03 -13.73
N PRO A 13 8.99 5.05 -14.40
CA PRO A 13 10.27 5.21 -13.73
C PRO A 13 10.47 6.61 -13.15
N LEU A 14 9.73 7.62 -13.61
CA LEU A 14 9.86 9.01 -13.14
C LEU A 14 8.83 9.39 -12.06
N VAL A 15 7.91 8.49 -11.71
CA VAL A 15 6.86 8.80 -10.73
C VAL A 15 7.48 8.87 -9.34
N GLU A 16 7.42 10.06 -8.73
CA GLU A 16 7.89 10.28 -7.35
C GLU A 16 6.75 10.25 -6.31
N VAL A 17 5.51 10.48 -6.73
CA VAL A 17 4.33 10.51 -5.86
C VAL A 17 3.20 9.71 -6.48
N LEU A 18 2.67 8.75 -5.73
CA LEU A 18 1.51 7.95 -6.12
C LEU A 18 0.39 8.11 -5.09
N ILE A 19 -0.82 8.34 -5.59
CA ILE A 19 -2.05 8.39 -4.79
C ILE A 19 -2.98 7.29 -5.28
N LEU A 20 -3.32 6.36 -4.39
CA LEU A 20 -4.27 5.28 -4.62
C LEU A 20 -5.55 5.59 -3.84
N ASN A 21 -6.58 6.02 -4.56
CA ASN A 21 -7.91 6.23 -4.02
C ASN A 21 -8.79 5.04 -4.39
N PHE A 22 -9.47 4.45 -3.41
CA PHE A 22 -10.42 3.36 -3.65
C PHE A 22 -11.57 3.39 -2.64
N SER A 23 -12.59 2.56 -2.87
CA SER A 23 -13.70 2.38 -1.93
C SER A 23 -14.07 0.90 -1.89
N SER A 24 -13.54 0.16 -0.92
CA SER A 24 -13.75 -1.28 -0.76
C SER A 24 -13.53 -1.70 0.70
N SER A 25 -13.93 -2.92 1.06
CA SER A 25 -13.56 -3.55 2.34
C SER A 25 -12.17 -4.20 2.30
N SER A 26 -11.62 -4.42 1.11
CA SER A 26 -10.28 -4.94 0.91
C SER A 26 -9.63 -4.34 -0.34
N TYR A 27 -8.31 -4.25 -0.35
CA TYR A 27 -7.56 -3.71 -1.49
C TYR A 27 -6.24 -4.44 -1.67
N CYS A 28 -5.93 -4.80 -2.90
CA CYS A 28 -4.62 -5.32 -3.27
C CYS A 28 -3.79 -4.20 -3.90
N LEU A 29 -2.54 -4.07 -3.47
CA LEU A 29 -1.61 -3.13 -4.10
C LEU A 29 -1.42 -3.48 -5.59
N PRO A 30 -1.43 -2.49 -6.50
CA PRO A 30 -1.29 -2.75 -7.92
C PRO A 30 0.13 -3.23 -8.27
N PRO A 31 0.28 -4.20 -9.20
CA PRO A 31 1.57 -4.84 -9.49
C PRO A 31 2.61 -3.88 -10.07
N PHE A 32 2.18 -2.80 -10.75
CA PHE A 32 3.08 -1.81 -11.34
C PHE A 32 3.94 -1.06 -10.31
N LEU A 33 3.61 -1.12 -9.01
CA LEU A 33 4.42 -0.53 -7.95
C LEU A 33 5.86 -1.07 -7.94
N ASN A 34 6.05 -2.33 -8.38
CA ASN A 34 7.37 -2.94 -8.49
C ASN A 34 8.26 -2.24 -9.52
N CYS A 35 7.69 -1.53 -10.50
CA CYS A 35 8.42 -0.82 -11.55
C CYS A 35 8.66 0.67 -11.24
N MET A 36 8.25 1.16 -10.06
CA MET A 36 8.35 2.58 -9.66
C MET A 36 9.58 2.84 -8.78
N GLU A 37 10.78 2.71 -9.33
CA GLU A 37 12.04 2.80 -8.57
C GLU A 37 12.29 4.18 -7.91
N ASN A 38 11.75 5.25 -8.48
CA ASN A 38 11.89 6.62 -7.97
C ASN A 38 10.73 7.08 -7.07
N LEU A 39 9.81 6.18 -6.71
CA LEU A 39 8.69 6.55 -5.85
C LEU A 39 9.19 6.98 -4.46
N LYS A 40 8.85 8.21 -4.05
CA LYS A 40 9.22 8.80 -2.76
C LYS A 40 8.03 8.87 -1.81
N VAL A 41 6.83 9.09 -2.32
CA VAL A 41 5.62 9.26 -1.51
C VAL A 41 4.50 8.34 -2.01
N LEU A 42 3.97 7.52 -1.11
CA LEU A 42 2.81 6.67 -1.35
C LEU A 42 1.65 7.09 -0.45
N ILE A 43 0.52 7.44 -1.05
CA ILE A 43 -0.73 7.77 -0.35
C ILE A 43 -1.78 6.73 -0.73
N ILE A 44 -2.36 6.09 0.28
CA ILE A 44 -3.43 5.11 0.11
C ILE A 44 -4.63 5.59 0.92
N ALA A 45 -5.73 5.88 0.23
CA ALA A 45 -6.95 6.42 0.83
C ALA A 45 -8.18 5.61 0.44
N ASN A 46 -8.83 5.05 1.46
CA ASN A 46 -10.10 4.35 1.33
C ASN A 46 -11.27 5.28 1.67
N HIS A 47 -12.19 5.43 0.73
CA HIS A 47 -13.40 6.26 0.86
C HIS A 47 -14.63 5.48 1.34
N ASN A 48 -14.50 4.17 1.54
CA ASN A 48 -15.58 3.34 2.09
C ASN A 48 -15.89 3.74 3.55
N ILE A 49 -17.06 3.38 4.06
CA ILE A 49 -17.48 3.63 5.44
C ILE A 49 -16.53 2.91 6.40
N ALA A 50 -16.31 1.61 6.19
CA ALA A 50 -15.41 0.78 6.99
C ALA A 50 -13.95 0.89 6.52
N ALA A 51 -13.02 0.63 7.45
CA ALA A 51 -11.61 0.48 7.11
C ALA A 51 -11.40 -0.76 6.22
N ALA A 52 -10.44 -0.68 5.28
CA ALA A 52 -10.16 -1.75 4.34
C ALA A 52 -8.94 -2.56 4.76
N VAL A 53 -9.02 -3.89 4.65
CA VAL A 53 -7.85 -4.75 4.81
C VAL A 53 -6.94 -4.57 3.59
N LEU A 54 -5.68 -4.21 3.83
CA LEU A 54 -4.67 -4.11 2.79
C LEU A 54 -4.02 -5.48 2.57
N ASN A 55 -4.23 -6.04 1.39
CA ASN A 55 -3.71 -7.33 0.96
C ASN A 55 -2.57 -7.14 -0.07
N GLY A 56 -1.68 -8.12 -0.16
CA GLY A 56 -0.55 -8.09 -1.10
C GLY A 56 0.59 -7.23 -0.57
N LEU A 57 1.54 -7.88 0.10
CA LEU A 57 2.81 -7.26 0.45
C LEU A 57 3.61 -6.99 -0.84
N LEU A 58 4.27 -5.84 -0.90
CA LEU A 58 5.29 -5.61 -1.93
C LEU A 58 6.46 -6.56 -1.64
N PRO A 59 7.08 -7.17 -2.67
CA PRO A 59 8.29 -7.95 -2.49
C PRO A 59 9.37 -7.12 -1.77
N SER A 60 10.13 -7.76 -0.88
CA SER A 60 11.23 -7.11 -0.16
C SER A 60 12.21 -6.45 -1.14
N GLY A 61 12.61 -5.21 -0.85
CA GLY A 61 13.49 -4.41 -1.71
C GLY A 61 12.82 -3.61 -2.83
N SER A 62 11.50 -3.72 -2.98
CA SER A 62 10.70 -2.83 -3.83
C SER A 62 10.64 -1.42 -3.21
N LEU A 63 10.60 -0.36 -4.02
CA LEU A 63 10.47 1.04 -3.57
C LEU A 63 11.63 1.58 -2.70
N LYS A 64 12.88 1.35 -3.08
CA LYS A 64 14.09 1.82 -2.36
C LYS A 64 14.14 3.35 -2.11
N SER A 65 13.46 4.12 -2.94
CA SER A 65 13.40 5.59 -2.85
C SER A 65 12.30 6.09 -1.90
N LEU A 66 11.46 5.21 -1.36
CA LEU A 66 10.29 5.58 -0.59
C LEU A 66 10.69 6.23 0.73
N ARG A 67 10.16 7.43 0.97
CA ARG A 67 10.47 8.25 2.16
C ARG A 67 9.23 8.55 2.99
N ALA A 68 8.06 8.57 2.39
CA ALA A 68 6.82 8.87 3.09
C ALA A 68 5.67 7.95 2.67
N VAL A 69 4.91 7.49 3.66
CA VAL A 69 3.68 6.72 3.46
C VAL A 69 2.55 7.38 4.24
N ARG A 70 1.40 7.54 3.59
CA ARG A 70 0.14 7.94 4.22
C ARG A 70 -0.91 6.87 3.99
N LEU A 71 -1.53 6.41 5.07
CA LEU A 71 -2.63 5.46 5.07
C LEU A 71 -3.87 6.12 5.65
N GLU A 72 -4.99 5.98 4.97
CA GLU A 72 -6.27 6.51 5.41
C GLU A 72 -7.38 5.45 5.31
N LYS A 73 -8.03 5.19 6.45
CA LYS A 73 -9.07 4.17 6.64
C LYS A 73 -8.63 2.77 6.21
N ILE A 74 -7.45 2.35 6.68
CA ILE A 74 -6.85 1.04 6.42
C ILE A 74 -6.78 0.20 7.70
N SER A 75 -7.14 -1.07 7.61
CA SER A 75 -6.90 -2.10 8.63
C SER A 75 -5.60 -2.84 8.34
N LEU A 76 -4.67 -2.82 9.29
CA LEU A 76 -3.37 -3.49 9.21
C LEU A 76 -3.33 -4.68 10.19
N PRO A 77 -2.99 -5.89 9.74
CA PRO A 77 -2.70 -7.02 10.63
C PRO A 77 -1.50 -6.72 11.55
N ILE A 78 -1.52 -7.10 12.83
CA ILE A 78 -0.37 -6.96 13.74
C ILE A 78 0.81 -7.85 13.32
N SER A 79 0.55 -9.02 12.72
CA SER A 79 1.60 -9.92 12.19
C SER A 79 2.28 -9.37 10.94
N CYS A 80 1.86 -8.21 10.44
CA CYS A 80 2.41 -7.67 9.23
C CYS A 80 3.88 -7.26 9.39
N THR A 81 4.70 -8.07 8.76
CA THR A 81 5.90 -7.73 8.00
C THR A 81 5.75 -6.54 7.02
N LEU A 82 4.68 -5.74 7.10
CA LEU A 82 4.50 -4.45 6.38
C LEU A 82 5.69 -3.52 6.57
N MET A 83 6.46 -3.66 7.66
CA MET A 83 7.63 -2.83 7.88
C MET A 83 8.80 -3.15 6.93
N GLU A 84 8.89 -4.36 6.35
CA GLU A 84 9.96 -4.71 5.42
C GLU A 84 9.92 -3.90 4.11
N PRO A 85 8.79 -3.80 3.38
CA PRO A 85 8.70 -2.95 2.19
C PRO A 85 8.73 -1.45 2.51
N PHE A 86 8.56 -1.07 3.78
CA PHE A 86 8.71 0.31 4.25
C PHE A 86 10.05 0.59 4.93
N ASN A 87 11.03 -0.30 4.80
CA ASN A 87 12.35 -0.10 5.35
C ASN A 87 13.01 1.12 4.69
N GLY A 88 13.30 2.16 5.47
CA GLY A 88 13.80 3.45 4.98
C GLY A 88 12.76 4.57 4.86
N VAL A 89 11.48 4.28 5.16
CA VAL A 89 10.45 5.32 5.29
C VAL A 89 10.79 6.24 6.47
N GLN A 90 10.91 7.53 6.19
CA GLN A 90 11.21 8.58 7.16
C GLN A 90 9.94 9.15 7.81
N LYS A 91 8.79 8.99 7.15
CA LYS A 91 7.51 9.51 7.60
C LYS A 91 6.37 8.53 7.35
N LEU A 92 5.69 8.12 8.41
CA LEU A 92 4.44 7.35 8.36
C LEU A 92 3.30 8.22 8.91
N SER A 93 2.22 8.35 8.15
CA SER A 93 0.99 9.03 8.56
C SER A 93 -0.18 8.04 8.48
N MET A 94 -0.92 7.90 9.57
CA MET A 94 -2.06 6.99 9.67
C MET A 94 -3.28 7.77 10.14
N ILE A 95 -4.39 7.66 9.40
CA ILE A 95 -5.62 8.40 9.66
C ILE A 95 -6.79 7.42 9.62
N LEU A 96 -7.52 7.32 10.74
CA LEU A 96 -8.64 6.38 10.88
C LEU A 96 -8.25 4.92 10.57
N CYS A 97 -6.98 4.59 10.76
CA CYS A 97 -6.48 3.23 10.57
C CYS A 97 -6.80 2.37 11.79
N LYS A 98 -6.97 1.08 11.55
CA LYS A 98 -7.08 0.05 12.59
C LYS A 98 -5.85 -0.83 12.54
N VAL A 99 -5.37 -1.23 13.71
CA VAL A 99 -4.28 -2.19 13.86
C VAL A 99 -4.88 -3.36 14.62
N ASP A 100 -5.11 -4.47 13.93
CA ASP A 100 -5.86 -5.61 14.45
C ASP A 100 -4.89 -6.71 14.89
N GLU A 101 -5.00 -7.13 16.15
CA GLU A 101 -4.23 -8.23 16.74
C GLU A 101 -4.70 -9.54 16.13
N VAL A 102 -3.94 -10.09 15.18
CA VAL A 102 -4.18 -11.45 14.71
C VAL A 102 -3.70 -12.37 15.82
N LEU A 103 -4.63 -12.78 16.70
CA LEU A 103 -4.43 -13.95 17.54
C LEU A 103 -4.29 -15.14 16.59
N GLU A 104 -3.06 -15.58 16.35
CA GLU A 104 -2.84 -16.91 15.79
C GLU A 104 -3.36 -17.92 16.83
N ILE A 105 -4.47 -18.57 16.51
CA ILE A 105 -5.00 -19.74 17.22
C ILE A 105 -4.70 -20.97 16.35
#